data_AF-A0A1B8YCJ0-F1
#
_entry.id   AF-A0A1B8YCJ0-F1
#
_cell.length_a   1.000
_cell.length_b   1.000
_cell.length_c   1.000
_cell.angle_alpha   90.00
_cell.angle_beta   90.00
_cell.angle_gamma   90.00
#
_symmetry.space_group_name_H-M   'P 1'
#
loop_
_entity.id
_entity.type
_entity.pdbx_description
1 polymer ?
#
loop_
_entity_poly.entity_id
_entity_poly.type
_entity_poly.pdbx_seq_one_letter_code
_entity_poly.pdbx_strand_id
1 'polypeptide(L)'
;MVFAAWYLKFAFIVALAFSIIGGSMASSLVLPHASELKGVWRLSDKRQQCDVSLTDQPLPEGSIWSLNGDDDCLAYMFGEVPAGWRPTPDGLTITDEQGSGLAFFANEPDGWFARFASGRELMMKPNKTNKKNE
;
A
#
# COMPACT_ATOMS: atom_id res chain seq x y z
N MET A 1 -50.98 39.98 -23.28
CA MET A 1 -50.62 38.54 -23.17
C MET A 1 -49.15 38.33 -23.53
N VAL A 2 -48.20 38.86 -22.74
CA VAL A 2 -46.75 38.74 -23.01
C VAL A 2 -45.99 38.16 -21.80
N PHE A 3 -46.57 38.27 -20.59
CA PHE A 3 -45.91 37.81 -19.35
C PHE A 3 -45.93 36.29 -19.13
N ALA A 4 -46.89 35.55 -19.70
CA ALA A 4 -47.03 34.11 -19.45
C ALA A 4 -45.96 33.24 -20.15
N ALA A 5 -45.38 33.72 -21.26
CA ALA A 5 -44.40 32.98 -22.05
C ALA A 5 -42.99 33.00 -21.44
N TRP A 6 -42.71 33.95 -20.54
CA TRP A 6 -41.39 34.06 -19.90
C TRP A 6 -41.21 33.05 -18.77
N TYR A 7 -42.27 32.81 -17.99
CA TYR A 7 -42.25 31.86 -16.87
C TYR A 7 -42.08 30.40 -17.32
N LEU A 8 -42.66 30.00 -18.45
CA LEU A 8 -42.52 28.63 -18.97
C LEU A 8 -41.07 28.28 -19.36
N LYS A 9 -40.31 29.26 -19.88
CA LYS A 9 -38.90 29.06 -20.23
C LYS A 9 -38.00 29.02 -19.00
N PHE A 10 -38.32 29.79 -17.96
CA PHE A 10 -37.56 29.81 -16.71
C PHE A 10 -37.73 28.51 -15.92
N ALA A 11 -38.93 27.94 -15.91
CA ALA A 11 -39.21 26.68 -15.24
C ALA A 11 -38.42 25.49 -15.82
N PHE A 12 -38.17 25.48 -17.13
CA PHE A 12 -37.42 24.41 -17.79
C PHE A 12 -35.92 24.44 -17.45
N ILE A 13 -35.35 25.63 -17.24
CA ILE A 13 -33.92 25.80 -16.88
C ILE A 13 -33.63 25.33 -15.45
N VAL A 14 -34.57 25.56 -14.51
CA VAL A 14 -34.41 25.14 -13.11
C VAL A 14 -34.48 23.62 -12.96
N ALA A 15 -35.31 22.93 -13.73
CA ALA A 15 -35.42 21.46 -13.69
C ALA A 15 -34.14 20.75 -14.17
N LEU A 16 -33.39 21.35 -15.10
CA LEU A 16 -32.15 20.78 -15.63
C LEU A 16 -30.94 20.97 -14.69
N ALA A 17 -30.99 21.96 -13.80
CA ALA A 17 -29.90 22.27 -12.88
C ALA A 17 -29.77 21.27 -11.70
N PHE A 18 -30.81 20.50 -11.38
CA PHE A 18 -30.80 19.56 -10.25
C PHE A 18 -30.28 18.15 -10.58
N SER A 19 -30.02 17.82 -11.86
CA SER A 19 -29.61 16.45 -12.26
C SER A 19 -28.10 16.17 -12.21
N ILE A 20 -27.27 17.10 -11.73
CA ILE A 20 -25.80 16.98 -11.73
C ILE A 20 -25.16 16.82 -10.34
N ILE A 21 -25.95 16.55 -9.29
CA ILE A 21 -25.37 16.13 -8.00
C ILE A 21 -25.04 14.64 -8.08
N GLY A 22 -24.03 14.31 -8.88
CA GLY A 22 -23.42 12.99 -8.91
C GLY A 22 -22.81 12.69 -7.54
N GLY A 23 -23.31 11.65 -6.87
CA GLY A 23 -22.71 11.18 -5.62
C GLY A 23 -21.33 10.60 -5.89
N SER A 24 -20.30 11.18 -5.28
CA SER A 24 -18.97 10.59 -5.24
C SER A 24 -19.04 9.28 -4.45
N MET A 25 -19.05 8.14 -5.12
CA MET A 25 -18.84 6.84 -4.47
C MET A 25 -17.39 6.78 -4.02
N ALA A 26 -17.13 7.06 -2.74
CA ALA A 26 -15.84 6.78 -2.13
C ALA A 26 -15.69 5.25 -2.04
N SER A 27 -15.00 4.65 -3.01
CA SER A 27 -14.61 3.24 -2.93
C SER A 27 -13.41 3.13 -1.98
N SER A 28 -13.59 2.43 -0.86
CA SER A 28 -12.49 2.15 0.08
C SER A 28 -11.77 0.88 -0.35
N LEU A 29 -10.43 0.90 -0.34
CA LEU A 29 -9.66 -0.34 -0.43
C LEU A 29 -9.80 -1.13 0.87
N VAL A 30 -9.81 -2.45 0.75
CA VAL A 30 -9.80 -3.37 1.88
C VAL A 30 -8.38 -3.46 2.42
N LEU A 31 -8.22 -3.35 3.73
CA LEU A 31 -6.94 -3.57 4.39
C LEU A 31 -6.71 -5.09 4.52
N PRO A 32 -5.63 -5.65 3.92
CA PRO A 32 -5.34 -7.06 4.04
C PRO A 32 -4.88 -7.41 5.46
N HIS A 33 -5.19 -8.63 5.90
CA HIS A 33 -4.71 -9.14 7.19
C HIS A 33 -3.23 -9.54 7.09
N ALA A 34 -2.46 -9.38 8.16
CA ALA A 34 -1.03 -9.71 8.15
C ALA A 34 -0.75 -11.20 7.81
N SER A 35 -1.67 -12.10 8.16
CA SER A 35 -1.55 -13.52 7.81
C SER A 35 -1.62 -13.79 6.30
N GLU A 36 -2.10 -12.86 5.48
CA GLU A 36 -2.20 -13.01 4.02
C GLU A 36 -0.87 -12.65 3.33
N LEU A 37 -0.09 -11.75 3.94
CA LEU A 37 1.20 -11.29 3.39
C LEU A 37 2.41 -11.93 4.08
N LYS A 38 2.21 -12.70 5.16
CA LYS A 38 3.30 -13.41 5.82
C LYS A 38 3.98 -14.41 4.88
N GLY A 39 5.26 -14.65 5.11
CA GLY A 39 6.07 -15.59 4.35
C GLY A 39 7.43 -15.04 4.01
N VAL A 40 8.16 -15.77 3.16
CA VAL A 40 9.46 -15.34 2.68
C VAL A 40 9.28 -14.50 1.42
N TRP A 41 9.87 -13.32 1.44
CA TRP A 41 9.90 -12.36 0.36
C TRP A 41 11.35 -12.13 -0.07
N ARG A 42 11.48 -11.67 -1.29
CA ARG A 42 12.75 -11.36 -1.92
C ARG A 42 12.79 -9.87 -2.20
N LEU A 43 13.65 -9.18 -1.48
CA LEU A 43 14.01 -7.79 -1.70
C LEU A 43 15.16 -7.73 -2.69
N SER A 44 15.08 -6.80 -3.63
CA SER A 44 16.09 -6.61 -4.66
C SER A 44 16.25 -5.14 -5.00
N ASP A 45 17.50 -4.72 -5.19
CA ASP A 45 17.84 -3.46 -5.80
C ASP A 45 18.66 -3.74 -7.09
N LYS A 46 19.31 -2.72 -7.65
CA LYS A 46 20.15 -2.88 -8.85
C LYS A 46 21.46 -3.65 -8.61
N ARG A 47 21.81 -3.96 -7.37
CA ARG A 47 23.15 -4.45 -6.96
C ARG A 47 23.11 -5.73 -6.12
N GLN A 48 22.06 -5.92 -5.34
CA GLN A 48 21.96 -6.92 -4.29
C GLN A 48 20.53 -7.45 -4.17
N GLN A 49 20.41 -8.63 -3.57
CA GLN A 49 19.16 -9.27 -3.29
C GLN A 49 19.20 -9.90 -1.90
N CYS A 50 18.15 -9.71 -1.11
CA CYS A 50 17.99 -10.23 0.24
C CYS A 50 16.70 -11.04 0.32
N ASP A 51 16.73 -12.16 1.04
CA ASP A 51 15.51 -12.83 1.46
C ASP A 51 15.11 -12.31 2.84
N VAL A 52 13.82 -12.02 3.01
CA VAL A 52 13.25 -11.47 4.24
C VAL A 52 12.00 -12.25 4.60
N SER A 53 11.78 -12.53 5.87
CA SER A 53 10.64 -13.27 6.39
C SER A 53 9.69 -12.32 7.11
N LEU A 54 8.53 -12.10 6.50
CA LEU A 54 7.41 -11.40 7.11
C LEU A 54 6.66 -12.39 7.99
N THR A 55 6.59 -12.14 9.29
CA THR A 55 5.89 -13.02 10.25
C THR A 55 4.59 -12.38 10.72
N ASP A 56 3.73 -13.17 11.36
CA ASP A 56 2.50 -12.69 12.02
C ASP A 56 2.64 -12.58 13.56
N GLN A 57 3.89 -12.55 14.05
CA GLN A 57 4.18 -12.27 15.45
C GLN A 57 4.14 -10.76 15.71
N PRO A 58 3.28 -10.26 16.62
CA PRO A 58 3.15 -8.83 16.88
C PRO A 58 4.35 -8.28 17.66
N LEU A 59 4.77 -7.06 17.30
CA LEU A 59 5.66 -6.21 18.10
C LEU A 59 4.85 -5.47 19.19
N PRO A 60 5.52 -4.87 20.21
CA PRO A 60 4.86 -4.24 21.36
C PRO A 60 3.78 -3.20 21.00
N GLU A 61 3.92 -2.50 19.88
CA GLU A 61 2.99 -1.49 19.35
C GLU A 61 1.68 -2.07 18.77
N GLY A 62 1.51 -3.40 18.73
CA GLY A 62 0.24 -4.09 18.43
C GLY A 62 -0.33 -3.94 17.01
N SER A 63 0.23 -3.02 16.20
CA SER A 63 -0.16 -2.70 14.83
C SER A 63 0.95 -3.01 13.81
N ILE A 64 2.03 -3.64 14.28
CA ILE A 64 3.25 -3.97 13.54
C ILE A 64 3.60 -5.41 13.87
N TRP A 65 4.06 -6.15 12.87
CA TRP A 65 4.48 -7.54 12.99
C TRP A 65 5.97 -7.68 12.72
N SER A 66 6.62 -8.68 13.31
CA SER A 66 8.07 -8.83 13.18
C SER A 66 8.49 -9.21 11.77
N LEU A 67 9.62 -8.63 11.38
CA LEU A 67 10.34 -8.89 10.15
C LEU A 67 11.72 -9.44 10.51
N ASN A 68 12.10 -10.56 9.88
CA ASN A 68 13.39 -11.19 10.09
C ASN A 68 14.15 -11.32 8.77
N GLY A 69 15.47 -11.20 8.78
CA GLY A 69 16.32 -11.44 7.61
C GLY A 69 17.79 -11.36 7.98
N ASP A 70 18.64 -11.24 6.97
CA ASP A 70 20.07 -10.98 7.18
C ASP A 70 20.30 -9.51 7.49
N ASP A 71 20.82 -9.20 8.67
CA ASP A 71 20.97 -7.83 9.17
C ASP A 71 21.87 -6.97 8.27
N ASP A 72 22.99 -7.52 7.79
CA ASP A 72 23.90 -6.80 6.89
C ASP A 72 23.24 -6.47 5.55
N CYS A 73 22.48 -7.42 5.00
CA CYS A 73 21.73 -7.25 3.76
C CYS A 73 20.61 -6.21 3.92
N LEU A 74 19.86 -6.27 5.02
CA LEU A 74 18.77 -5.35 5.28
C LEU A 74 19.28 -3.94 5.59
N ALA A 75 20.36 -3.81 6.37
CA ALA A 75 21.02 -2.54 6.62
C ALA A 75 21.52 -1.89 5.31
N TYR A 76 22.03 -2.67 4.36
CA TYR A 76 22.40 -2.17 3.04
C TYR A 76 21.17 -1.62 2.27
N MET A 77 20.04 -2.30 2.33
CA MET A 77 18.81 -1.93 1.62
C MET A 77 18.16 -0.66 2.19
N PHE A 78 18.00 -0.61 3.52
CA PHE A 78 17.22 0.45 4.19
C PHE A 78 18.08 1.54 4.83
N GLY A 79 19.38 1.30 5.02
CA GLY A 79 20.28 2.18 5.77
C GLY A 79 20.35 1.85 7.26
N GLU A 80 19.43 1.01 7.75
CA GLU A 80 19.34 0.48 9.10
C GLU A 80 18.66 -0.89 9.07
N VAL A 81 18.68 -1.63 10.18
CA VAL A 81 18.05 -2.95 10.27
C VAL A 81 16.56 -2.77 10.59
N PRO A 82 15.64 -3.10 9.66
CA PRO A 82 14.21 -3.09 9.92
C PRO A 82 13.87 -4.21 10.92
N ALA A 83 12.96 -3.93 11.84
CA ALA A 83 12.47 -4.91 12.80
C ALA A 83 11.01 -5.30 12.56
N GLY A 84 10.26 -4.44 11.88
CA GLY A 84 8.82 -4.57 11.75
C GLY A 84 8.28 -4.36 10.34
N TRP A 85 7.03 -4.76 10.16
CA TRP A 85 6.25 -4.46 8.97
C TRP A 85 4.76 -4.34 9.30
N ARG A 86 4.01 -3.65 8.45
CA ARG A 86 2.54 -3.56 8.54
C ARG A 86 1.88 -3.50 7.16
N PRO A 87 0.76 -4.22 6.94
CA PRO A 87 -0.03 -4.09 5.73
C PRO A 87 -0.69 -2.71 5.66
N THR A 88 -0.91 -2.26 4.44
CA THR A 88 -1.72 -1.08 4.10
C THR A 88 -2.66 -1.45 2.96
N PRO A 89 -3.78 -0.74 2.74
CA PRO A 89 -4.75 -1.14 1.72
C PRO A 89 -4.15 -1.20 0.31
N ASP A 90 -3.16 -0.35 0.03
CA ASP A 90 -2.47 -0.17 -1.24
C ASP A 90 -1.04 -0.74 -1.27
N GLY A 91 -0.61 -1.46 -0.23
CA GLY A 91 0.77 -1.88 -0.13
C GLY A 91 1.16 -2.42 1.25
N LEU A 92 2.42 -2.21 1.62
CA LEU A 92 2.97 -2.62 2.91
C LEU A 92 4.11 -1.69 3.31
N THR A 93 4.18 -1.37 4.60
CA THR A 93 5.23 -0.52 5.16
C THR A 93 6.20 -1.36 5.97
N ILE A 94 7.50 -1.24 5.69
CA ILE A 94 8.59 -1.75 6.52
C ILE A 94 8.92 -0.70 7.56
N THR A 95 9.13 -1.11 8.81
CA THR A 95 9.35 -0.22 9.94
C THR A 95 10.59 -0.60 10.75
N ASP A 96 11.06 0.36 11.54
CA ASP A 96 11.95 0.07 12.67
C ASP A 96 11.17 -0.64 13.82
N GLU A 97 11.84 -0.86 14.95
CA GLU A 97 11.25 -1.49 16.14
C GLU A 97 10.22 -0.58 16.84
N GLN A 98 10.33 0.75 16.68
CA GLN A 98 9.44 1.75 17.25
C GLN A 98 8.21 2.02 16.37
N GLY A 99 8.17 1.49 15.15
CA GLY A 99 7.10 1.68 14.18
C GLY A 99 7.28 2.83 13.20
N SER A 100 8.43 3.50 13.18
CA SER A 100 8.72 4.50 12.15
C SER A 100 8.86 3.82 10.80
N GLY A 101 8.23 4.39 9.78
CA GLY A 101 8.27 3.83 8.42
C GLY A 101 9.62 4.05 7.76
N LEU A 102 10.30 2.97 7.40
CA LEU A 102 11.56 2.97 6.66
C LEU A 102 11.35 2.96 5.15
N ALA A 103 10.36 2.18 4.70
CA ALA A 103 10.00 2.09 3.29
C ALA A 103 8.55 1.68 3.11
N PHE A 104 7.85 2.36 2.20
CA PHE A 104 6.53 1.97 1.74
C PHE A 104 6.64 1.26 0.40
N PHE A 105 6.15 0.03 0.34
CA PHE A 105 6.07 -0.79 -0.86
C PHE A 105 4.66 -0.73 -1.41
N ALA A 106 4.47 0.01 -2.52
CA ALA A 106 3.20 0.04 -3.24
C ALA A 106 3.01 -1.28 -3.99
N ASN A 107 1.79 -1.84 -3.95
CA ASN A 107 1.44 -3.03 -4.71
C ASN A 107 1.13 -2.65 -6.17
N GLU A 108 2.04 -2.98 -7.09
CA GLU A 108 1.91 -2.73 -8.52
C GLU A 108 1.81 -4.06 -9.30
N PRO A 109 1.32 -4.06 -10.54
CA PRO A 109 1.13 -5.29 -11.33
C PRO A 109 2.38 -6.16 -11.47
N ASP A 110 3.56 -5.53 -11.53
CA ASP A 110 4.84 -6.19 -11.76
C ASP A 110 5.58 -6.56 -10.48
N GLY A 111 5.06 -6.20 -9.30
CA GLY A 111 5.71 -6.41 -8.02
C GLY A 111 5.42 -5.29 -7.03
N TRP A 112 6.07 -5.36 -5.88
CA TRP A 112 5.91 -4.37 -4.82
C TRP A 112 7.11 -3.44 -4.84
N PHE A 113 6.90 -2.13 -4.95
CA PHE A 113 7.98 -1.17 -5.18
C PHE A 113 8.05 -0.09 -4.12
N ALA A 114 9.25 0.14 -3.59
CA ALA A 114 9.56 1.26 -2.72
C ALA A 114 10.52 2.23 -3.43
N ARG A 115 10.12 3.50 -3.51
CA ARG A 115 10.90 4.55 -4.18
C ARG A 115 11.39 5.56 -3.14
N PHE A 116 12.70 5.76 -3.06
CA PHE A 116 13.34 6.65 -2.10
C PHE A 116 13.56 8.03 -2.72
N ALA A 117 13.63 9.07 -1.88
CA ALA A 117 13.91 10.45 -2.33
C ALA A 117 15.26 10.58 -3.08
N SER A 118 16.21 9.67 -2.84
CA SER A 118 17.48 9.58 -3.55
C SER A 118 17.36 9.06 -4.99
N GLY A 119 16.17 8.63 -5.43
CA GLY A 119 15.96 7.97 -6.71
C GLY A 119 16.34 6.48 -6.72
N ARG A 120 16.72 5.92 -5.56
CA ARG A 120 16.85 4.46 -5.40
C ARG A 120 15.46 3.81 -5.39
N GLU A 121 15.38 2.62 -5.95
CA GLU A 121 14.16 1.81 -5.98
C GLU A 121 14.49 0.40 -5.46
N LEU A 122 13.62 -0.10 -4.57
CA LEU A 122 13.64 -1.47 -4.10
C LEU A 122 12.40 -2.19 -4.63
N MET A 123 12.59 -3.41 -5.12
CA MET A 123 11.52 -4.30 -5.55
C MET A 123 11.42 -5.47 -4.58
N MET A 124 10.21 -5.76 -4.13
CA MET A 124 9.86 -6.88 -3.27
C MET A 124 8.92 -7.85 -4.00
N LYS A 125 9.23 -9.14 -3.96
CA LYS A 125 8.41 -10.21 -4.56
C LYS A 125 8.28 -11.42 -3.63
N PRO A 126 7.13 -12.12 -3.60
CA PRO A 126 7.01 -13.36 -2.85
C PRO A 126 8.06 -14.37 -3.34
N ASN A 127 8.78 -14.98 -2.40
CA ASN A 127 9.71 -16.04 -2.74
C ASN A 127 8.91 -17.32 -2.97
N LYS A 128 8.89 -17.83 -4.22
CA LYS A 128 8.05 -18.98 -4.64
C LYS A 128 8.44 -20.33 -4.02
N THR A 129 9.35 -20.36 -3.05
CA THR A 129 9.80 -21.57 -2.36
C THR A 129 8.73 -22.24 -1.50
N ASN A 130 7.59 -21.59 -1.20
CA ASN A 130 6.47 -22.17 -0.43
C ASN A 130 5.26 -22.58 -1.31
N LYS A 131 5.49 -23.30 -2.42
CA LYS A 131 4.41 -23.93 -3.23
C LYS A 131 4.43 -25.47 -3.21
N LYS A 132 4.86 -26.04 -2.09
CA LYS A 132 4.51 -27.37 -1.56
C LYS A 132 4.27 -27.05 -0.08
N ASN A 133 3.05 -27.07 0.45
CA ASN A 133 2.39 -28.27 0.92
C ASN A 133 0.87 -27.97 0.98
N GLU A 134 0.12 -28.51 0.03
CA GLU A 134 -1.30 -28.86 0.20
C GLU A 134 -1.42 -30.34 -0.15
#